data_AF-A0AAU4CB71-F1
#
_entry.id   AF-A0AAU4CB71-F1
#
_cell.length_a   1.000
_cell.length_b   1.000
_cell.length_c   1.000
_cell.angle_alpha   90.00
_cell.angle_beta   90.00
_cell.angle_gamma   90.00
#
_symmetry.space_group_name_H-M   'P 1'
#
loop_
_entity.id
_entity.type
_entity.pdbx_description
1 polymer ?
#
loop_
_entity_poly.entity_id
_entity_poly.type
_entity_poly.pdbx_seq_one_letter_code
_entity_poly.pdbx_strand_id
1 'polypeptide(L)'
;MATITQEWQIDFAGVLLGPGTRYPVGDITGFGTPKVRSQDVELPTEDGAFPGVDYYGTQTVTIEAGIRTPGDPAAAADALAELKRAASDPTTRKTAGALQTLRVFWPGRDGPKRVLGRIRDVEPVSMAQAVFGWIPLNLVFEVTDPVWQGEPEQQVTLPLARGDDGGFTAPVTAPITTGVSNPVERPGWATNAGDLPAWPSLKIKGPVVNPRIWITETGRVLDLSLVLGERDTLQIDTRPGTRWVLRNGGNVATALSAASRLDLFQIPPGTSEVRWTGADYTNSTRLAVSWRDAYTAL
;
A
#
# COMPACT_ATOMS: atom_id res chain seq x y z
N MET A 1 -3.98 -14.67 -3.84
CA MET A 1 -3.92 -14.25 -2.42
C MET A 1 -4.78 -15.22 -1.64
N ALA A 2 -4.34 -15.66 -0.46
CA ALA A 2 -5.14 -16.55 0.37
C ALA A 2 -6.20 -15.75 1.15
N THR A 3 -7.32 -16.38 1.48
CA THR A 3 -8.34 -15.73 2.32
C THR A 3 -7.98 -15.92 3.79
N ILE A 4 -7.76 -14.82 4.52
CA ILE A 4 -7.61 -14.84 5.98
C ILE A 4 -9.00 -14.66 6.59
N THR A 5 -9.41 -15.58 7.45
CA THR A 5 -10.75 -15.64 8.04
C THR A 5 -10.76 -15.53 9.56
N GLN A 6 -9.62 -15.68 10.22
CA GLN A 6 -9.51 -15.61 11.68
C GLN A 6 -8.13 -15.15 12.12
N GLU A 7 -8.04 -14.72 13.39
CA GLU A 7 -6.77 -14.37 14.03
C GLU A 7 -5.75 -15.51 13.98
N TRP A 8 -4.47 -15.19 14.11
CA TRP A 8 -3.33 -16.10 13.98
C TRP A 8 -3.12 -16.70 12.57
N GLN A 9 -3.93 -16.32 11.57
CA GLN A 9 -3.67 -16.70 10.19
C GLN A 9 -2.72 -15.73 9.50
N ILE A 10 -1.88 -16.31 8.63
CA ILE A 10 -0.86 -15.59 7.87
C ILE A 10 -1.00 -15.98 6.40
N ASP A 11 -1.07 -15.01 5.50
CA ASP A 11 -0.92 -15.22 4.07
C ASP A 11 0.55 -14.99 3.68
N PHE A 12 1.28 -16.09 3.50
CA PHE A 12 2.67 -16.08 3.06
C PHE A 12 2.72 -16.15 1.53
N ALA A 13 2.62 -14.99 0.87
CA ALA A 13 2.64 -14.82 -0.58
C ALA A 13 1.65 -15.72 -1.37
N GLY A 14 0.47 -15.96 -0.80
CA GLY A 14 -0.60 -16.78 -1.39
C GLY A 14 -0.83 -18.12 -0.69
N VAL A 15 0.04 -18.54 0.23
CA VAL A 15 -0.14 -19.76 1.03
C VAL A 15 -0.61 -19.39 2.43
N LEU A 16 -1.77 -19.94 2.83
CA LEU A 16 -2.35 -19.69 4.15
C LEU A 16 -1.67 -20.56 5.21
N LEU A 17 -1.12 -19.95 6.24
CA LEU A 17 -0.55 -20.59 7.42
C LEU A 17 -1.41 -20.30 8.66
N GLY A 18 -1.24 -21.11 9.70
CA GLY A 18 -1.89 -20.92 10.99
C GLY A 18 -3.12 -21.80 11.20
N PRO A 19 -4.02 -21.42 12.12
CA PRO A 19 -5.14 -22.26 12.54
C PRO A 19 -6.06 -22.66 11.39
N GLY A 20 -6.48 -23.93 11.38
CA GLY A 20 -7.33 -24.51 10.33
C GLY A 20 -6.59 -24.93 9.05
N THR A 21 -5.26 -24.81 9.02
CA THR A 21 -4.42 -25.22 7.89
C THR A 21 -3.50 -26.40 8.25
N ARG A 22 -2.87 -27.01 7.25
CA ARG A 22 -1.80 -28.00 7.45
C ARG A 22 -0.46 -27.39 7.87
N TYR A 23 -0.40 -26.06 8.01
CA TYR A 23 0.80 -25.31 8.32
C TYR A 23 0.71 -24.63 9.70
N PRO A 24 0.90 -25.38 10.80
CA PRO A 24 0.96 -24.75 12.12
C PRO A 24 2.14 -23.77 12.20
N VAL A 25 1.91 -22.62 12.83
CA VAL A 25 2.92 -21.59 13.09
C VAL A 25 3.37 -21.72 14.54
N GLY A 26 4.68 -21.79 14.76
CA GLY A 26 5.30 -21.87 16.09
C GLY A 26 5.73 -20.52 16.61
N ASP A 27 6.54 -19.79 15.83
CA ASP A 27 7.06 -18.48 16.20
C ASP A 27 7.17 -17.56 14.98
N ILE A 28 7.14 -16.25 15.24
CA ILE A 28 7.36 -15.22 14.23
C ILE A 28 8.31 -14.17 14.81
N THR A 29 9.46 -14.04 14.18
CA THR A 29 10.48 -13.06 14.57
C THR A 29 10.70 -12.04 13.47
N GLY A 30 11.31 -10.91 13.84
CA GLY A 30 11.63 -9.86 12.88
C GLY A 30 10.50 -8.85 12.66
N PHE A 31 9.59 -8.64 13.61
CA PHE A 31 8.65 -7.50 13.66
C PHE A 31 9.19 -6.27 14.41
N GLY A 32 10.46 -6.30 14.82
CA GLY A 32 11.11 -5.18 15.49
C GLY A 32 11.43 -4.00 14.57
N THR A 33 12.35 -3.14 15.00
CA THR A 33 12.80 -2.00 14.20
C THR A 33 13.63 -2.48 13.00
N PRO A 34 13.38 -1.96 11.77
CA PRO A 34 14.22 -2.26 10.62
C PRO A 34 15.67 -1.86 10.83
N LYS A 35 16.58 -2.44 10.04
CA LYS A 35 17.99 -2.02 10.04
C LYS A 35 18.08 -0.53 9.69
N VAL A 36 18.82 0.25 10.47
CA VAL A 36 19.03 1.68 10.21
C VAL A 36 20.29 1.89 9.37
N ARG A 37 20.20 2.76 8.36
CA ARG A 37 21.34 3.33 7.65
C ARG A 37 21.54 4.75 8.16
N SER A 38 22.48 4.92 9.08
CA SER A 38 22.81 6.23 9.65
C SER A 38 23.83 6.99 8.80
N GLN A 39 23.84 8.31 8.98
CA GLN A 39 24.73 9.24 8.28
C GLN A 39 25.46 10.15 9.26
N ASP A 40 25.71 9.64 10.46
CA ASP A 40 26.37 10.39 11.53
C ASP A 40 27.79 10.79 11.13
N VAL A 41 28.19 11.99 11.54
CA VAL A 41 29.51 12.55 11.26
C VAL A 41 30.22 12.76 12.58
N GLU A 42 31.38 12.14 12.77
CA GLU A 42 32.19 12.28 13.97
C GLU A 42 32.60 13.74 14.19
N LEU A 43 32.55 14.20 15.45
CA LEU A 43 33.01 15.53 15.81
C LEU A 43 34.56 15.55 15.78
N PRO A 44 35.21 16.44 15.00
CA PRO A 44 36.67 16.34 14.79
C PRO A 44 37.54 16.60 16.03
N THR A 45 37.04 17.35 17.01
CA THR A 45 37.82 17.81 18.17
C THR A 45 37.11 17.58 19.51
N GLU A 46 35.94 16.93 19.51
CA GLU A 46 35.11 16.72 20.69
C GLU A 46 34.62 15.27 20.73
N ASP A 47 34.25 14.78 21.92
CA ASP A 47 33.64 13.46 22.06
C ASP A 47 32.25 13.43 21.43
N GLY A 48 31.99 12.45 20.56
CA GLY A 48 30.68 12.19 19.98
C GLY A 48 30.59 12.43 18.47
N ALA A 49 29.35 12.49 17.98
CA ALA A 49 29.04 12.64 16.56
C ALA A 49 27.82 13.56 16.37
N PHE A 50 27.79 14.27 15.24
CA PHE A 50 26.61 14.97 14.76
C PHE A 50 25.65 13.96 14.11
N PRO A 51 24.39 13.85 14.59
CA PRO A 51 23.44 12.89 14.06
C PRO A 51 23.04 13.26 12.63
N GLY A 52 23.21 12.32 11.71
CA GLY A 52 22.82 12.45 10.32
C GLY A 52 21.37 12.09 10.07
N VAL A 53 20.99 11.99 8.80
CA VAL A 53 19.67 11.48 8.42
C VAL A 53 19.68 9.97 8.44
N ASP A 54 18.82 9.40 9.28
CA ASP A 54 18.60 7.96 9.34
C ASP A 54 17.55 7.49 8.33
N TYR A 55 17.85 6.37 7.68
CA TYR A 55 16.89 5.70 6.82
C TYR A 55 16.73 4.24 7.21
N TYR A 56 15.49 3.78 7.33
CA TYR A 56 15.21 2.35 7.44
C TYR A 56 15.60 1.60 6.15
N GLY A 57 16.26 0.46 6.34
CA GLY A 57 16.60 -0.51 5.32
C GLY A 57 15.56 -1.62 5.24
N THR A 58 15.94 -2.73 4.60
CA THR A 58 15.09 -3.92 4.56
C THR A 58 15.03 -4.59 5.93
N GLN A 59 13.98 -5.38 6.13
CA GLN A 59 13.72 -6.10 7.37
C GLN A 59 13.42 -7.55 7.05
N THR A 60 14.01 -8.47 7.80
CA THR A 60 13.80 -9.90 7.61
C THR A 60 12.79 -10.40 8.64
N VAL A 61 11.66 -10.91 8.16
CA VAL A 61 10.67 -11.63 8.97
C VAL A 61 10.93 -13.12 8.81
N THR A 62 11.06 -13.81 9.93
CA THR A 62 11.27 -15.26 9.97
C THR A 62 10.09 -15.91 10.64
N ILE A 63 9.49 -16.91 9.99
CA ILE A 63 8.34 -17.65 10.50
C ILE A 63 8.77 -19.10 10.68
N GLU A 64 8.82 -19.54 11.93
CA GLU A 64 8.98 -20.94 12.27
C GLU A 64 7.62 -21.62 12.15
N ALA A 65 7.51 -22.57 11.24
CA ALA A 65 6.28 -23.28 10.96
C ALA A 65 6.54 -24.80 10.92
N GLY A 66 5.48 -25.57 10.75
CA GLY A 66 5.57 -26.97 10.40
C GLY A 66 4.63 -27.31 9.26
N ILE A 67 4.80 -28.49 8.69
CA ILE A 67 3.79 -29.18 7.89
C ILE A 67 3.28 -30.33 8.73
N ARG A 68 1.96 -30.41 8.88
CA ARG A 68 1.30 -31.48 9.64
C ARG A 68 0.28 -32.20 8.75
N THR A 69 0.66 -33.39 8.28
CA THR A 69 -0.18 -34.30 7.48
C THR A 69 -0.06 -35.72 8.04
N PRO A 70 -0.65 -36.00 9.22
CA PRO A 70 -0.37 -37.22 9.97
C PRO A 70 -0.57 -38.50 9.15
N GLY A 71 0.47 -39.33 9.08
CA GLY A 71 0.43 -40.60 8.34
C GLY A 71 0.44 -40.49 6.81
N ASP A 72 0.57 -39.28 6.26
CA ASP A 72 0.61 -39.03 4.82
C ASP A 72 1.89 -38.27 4.42
N PRO A 73 3.00 -38.99 4.15
CA PRO A 73 4.26 -38.37 3.71
C PRO A 73 4.18 -37.77 2.30
N ALA A 74 3.28 -38.26 1.44
CA ALA A 74 3.10 -37.71 0.10
C ALA A 74 2.46 -36.32 0.18
N ALA A 75 1.40 -36.18 0.99
CA ALA A 75 0.79 -34.88 1.26
C ALA A 75 1.77 -33.91 1.94
N ALA A 76 2.70 -34.40 2.78
CA ALA A 76 3.74 -33.57 3.37
C ALA A 76 4.68 -32.98 2.32
N ALA A 77 5.12 -33.81 1.36
CA ALA A 77 5.97 -33.39 0.26
C ALA A 77 5.25 -32.42 -0.70
N ASP A 78 3.97 -32.66 -0.99
CA ASP A 78 3.16 -31.78 -1.83
C ASP A 78 2.92 -30.40 -1.19
N ALA A 79 2.72 -30.37 0.14
CA ALA A 79 2.63 -29.14 0.92
C ALA A 79 3.94 -28.35 0.90
N LEU A 80 5.08 -29.02 1.06
CA LEU A 80 6.38 -28.39 0.90
C LEU A 80 6.58 -27.84 -0.52
N ALA A 81 6.17 -28.59 -1.54
CA ALA A 81 6.24 -28.18 -2.93
C ALA A 81 5.36 -26.95 -3.22
N GLU A 82 4.22 -26.79 -2.54
CA GLU A 82 3.37 -25.60 -2.64
C GLU A 82 4.08 -24.34 -2.16
N LEU A 83 4.71 -24.39 -0.98
CA LEU A 83 5.50 -23.27 -0.45
C LEU A 83 6.68 -22.94 -1.36
N LYS A 84 7.40 -23.97 -1.84
CA LYS A 84 8.51 -23.78 -2.79
C LYS A 84 8.03 -23.21 -4.13
N ARG A 85 6.83 -23.55 -4.61
CA ARG A 85 6.23 -22.94 -5.81
C ARG A 85 5.95 -21.45 -5.60
N ALA A 86 5.41 -21.06 -4.44
CA ALA A 86 5.19 -19.65 -4.11
C ALA A 86 6.51 -18.85 -4.04
N ALA A 87 7.59 -19.46 -3.51
CA ALA A 87 8.91 -18.85 -3.45
C ALA A 87 9.63 -18.77 -4.81
N SER A 88 9.36 -19.73 -5.71
CA SER A 88 10.05 -19.85 -7.00
C SER A 88 9.28 -19.24 -8.18
N ASP A 89 8.16 -18.57 -7.93
CA ASP A 89 7.34 -17.93 -8.96
C ASP A 89 8.19 -16.98 -9.84
N PRO A 90 8.38 -17.28 -11.13
CA PRO A 90 9.22 -16.48 -12.01
C PRO A 90 8.67 -15.07 -12.23
N THR A 91 7.36 -14.86 -12.10
CA THR A 91 6.74 -13.54 -12.32
C THR A 91 7.13 -12.53 -11.24
N THR A 92 7.50 -13.00 -10.04
CA THR A 92 8.01 -12.16 -8.96
C THR A 92 9.54 -12.23 -8.87
N ARG A 93 10.13 -13.43 -8.98
CA ARG A 93 11.58 -13.66 -8.83
C ARG A 93 12.39 -13.07 -9.98
N LYS A 94 11.92 -13.17 -11.23
CA LYS A 94 12.65 -12.71 -12.43
C LYS A 94 12.21 -11.33 -12.92
N THR A 95 11.20 -10.73 -12.31
CA THR A 95 10.73 -9.38 -12.67
C THR A 95 11.29 -8.35 -11.70
N ALA A 96 11.99 -7.35 -12.21
CA ALA A 96 12.48 -6.24 -11.40
C ALA A 96 11.30 -5.48 -10.76
N GLY A 97 11.42 -5.12 -9.48
CA GLY A 97 10.40 -4.37 -8.76
C GLY A 97 9.11 -5.13 -8.43
N ALA A 98 8.92 -6.38 -8.91
CA ALA A 98 7.78 -7.18 -8.51
C ALA A 98 7.86 -7.56 -7.02
N LEU A 99 6.78 -7.35 -6.28
CA LEU A 99 6.69 -7.59 -4.84
C LEU A 99 5.63 -8.64 -4.54
N GLN A 100 5.87 -9.39 -3.48
CA GLN A 100 4.93 -10.28 -2.82
C GLN A 100 4.41 -9.62 -1.55
N THR A 101 3.31 -10.14 -1.02
CA THR A 101 2.70 -9.67 0.23
C THR A 101 2.85 -10.71 1.31
N LEU A 102 3.26 -10.29 2.50
CA LEU A 102 3.05 -11.02 3.74
C LEU A 102 1.89 -10.34 4.48
N ARG A 103 0.82 -11.08 4.75
CA ARG A 103 -0.35 -10.55 5.48
C ARG A 103 -0.52 -11.32 6.77
N VAL A 104 -0.79 -10.62 7.86
CA VAL A 104 -0.88 -11.20 9.20
C VAL A 104 -2.15 -10.68 9.86
N PHE A 105 -3.00 -11.59 10.34
CA PHE A 105 -4.10 -11.24 11.22
C PHE A 105 -3.68 -11.48 12.67
N TRP A 106 -3.11 -10.44 13.27
CA TRP A 106 -2.64 -10.51 14.65
C TRP A 106 -3.80 -10.53 15.65
N PRO A 107 -3.70 -11.29 16.75
CA PRO A 107 -4.75 -11.34 17.76
C PRO A 107 -5.06 -9.98 18.37
N GLY A 108 -6.35 -9.70 18.60
CA GLY A 108 -6.81 -8.45 19.20
C GLY A 108 -6.71 -7.23 18.29
N ARG A 109 -6.51 -7.44 16.98
CA ARG A 109 -6.62 -6.39 15.96
C ARG A 109 -7.97 -6.50 15.24
N ASP A 110 -8.43 -5.40 14.66
CA ASP A 110 -9.72 -5.37 13.95
C ASP A 110 -9.66 -6.01 12.55
N GLY A 111 -8.46 -6.27 12.04
CA GLY A 111 -8.26 -6.89 10.73
C GLY A 111 -6.80 -7.19 10.42
N PRO A 112 -6.53 -7.85 9.28
CA PRO A 112 -5.17 -8.16 8.86
C PRO A 112 -4.44 -6.90 8.39
N LYS A 113 -3.13 -6.86 8.66
CA LYS A 113 -2.21 -5.91 8.04
C LYS A 113 -1.23 -6.64 7.15
N ARG A 114 -0.58 -5.90 6.26
CA ARG A 114 0.36 -6.46 5.30
C ARG A 114 1.64 -5.66 5.18
N VAL A 115 2.70 -6.33 4.78
CA VAL A 115 3.97 -5.73 4.34
C VAL A 115 4.34 -6.23 2.95
N LEU A 116 5.13 -5.43 2.24
CA LEU A 116 5.58 -5.73 0.88
C LEU A 116 7.03 -6.18 0.89
N GLY A 117 7.33 -7.21 0.11
CA GLY A 117 8.67 -7.80 0.10
C GLY A 117 8.80 -8.98 -0.83
N ARG A 118 9.70 -9.90 -0.51
CA ARG A 118 9.93 -11.13 -1.28
C ARG A 118 10.24 -12.29 -0.35
N ILE A 119 9.81 -13.48 -0.75
CA ILE A 119 10.29 -14.71 -0.10
C ILE A 119 11.78 -14.88 -0.42
N ARG A 120 12.58 -15.10 0.61
CA ARG A 120 14.02 -15.39 0.50
C ARG A 120 14.33 -16.84 0.72
N ASP A 121 13.60 -17.50 1.61
CA ASP A 121 13.86 -18.88 1.92
C ASP A 121 12.60 -19.64 2.33
N VAL A 122 12.58 -20.92 1.99
CA VAL A 122 11.58 -21.92 2.39
C VAL A 122 12.34 -23.21 2.64
N GLU A 123 12.81 -23.37 3.88
CA GLU A 123 13.75 -24.43 4.22
C GLU A 123 13.14 -25.41 5.24
N PRO A 124 13.06 -26.71 4.91
CA PRO A 124 12.82 -27.75 5.89
C PRO A 124 13.98 -27.83 6.89
N VAL A 125 13.70 -27.56 8.16
CA VAL A 125 14.69 -27.68 9.25
C VAL A 125 15.17 -29.13 9.37
N SER A 126 14.27 -30.10 9.13
CA SER A 126 14.60 -31.51 9.08
C SER A 126 13.57 -32.29 8.27
N MET A 127 14.04 -33.27 7.51
CA MET A 127 13.18 -34.23 6.78
C MET A 127 13.02 -35.56 7.54
N ALA A 128 13.67 -35.73 8.70
CA ALA A 128 13.70 -37.01 9.42
C ALA A 128 12.30 -37.49 9.86
N GLN A 129 11.37 -36.56 10.11
CA GLN A 129 10.02 -36.84 10.56
C GLN A 129 8.98 -36.80 9.43
N ALA A 130 9.42 -36.59 8.18
CA ALA A 130 8.52 -36.51 7.03
C ALA A 130 7.70 -37.81 6.83
N VAL A 131 8.28 -38.96 7.17
CA VAL A 131 7.59 -40.27 7.14
C VAL A 131 6.39 -40.33 8.08
N PHE A 132 6.40 -39.55 9.16
CA PHE A 132 5.28 -39.42 10.11
C PHE A 132 4.32 -38.29 9.73
N GLY A 133 4.56 -37.62 8.60
CA GLY A 133 3.76 -36.47 8.16
C GLY A 133 4.07 -35.19 8.92
N TRP A 134 5.31 -35.04 9.41
CA TRP A 134 5.76 -33.83 10.08
C TRP A 134 7.05 -33.29 9.46
N ILE A 135 7.03 -32.03 9.03
CA ILE A 135 8.22 -31.34 8.50
C ILE A 135 8.31 -29.96 9.18
N PRO A 136 9.25 -29.73 10.11
CA PRO A 136 9.51 -28.40 10.62
C PRO A 136 10.13 -27.52 9.52
N LEU A 137 9.72 -26.25 9.46
CA LEU A 137 10.05 -25.28 8.42
C LEU A 137 10.57 -23.99 9.02
N ASN A 138 11.53 -23.39 8.32
CA ASN A 138 11.91 -22.01 8.50
C ASN A 138 11.57 -21.23 7.22
N LEU A 139 10.70 -20.23 7.34
CA LEU A 139 10.27 -19.40 6.21
C LEU A 139 10.83 -18.00 6.38
N VAL A 140 11.50 -17.47 5.36
CA VAL A 140 12.12 -16.15 5.43
C VAL A 140 11.49 -15.23 4.39
N PHE A 141 10.95 -14.10 4.87
CA PHE A 141 10.41 -13.04 4.05
C PHE A 141 11.22 -11.76 4.26
N GLU A 142 11.83 -11.24 3.20
CA GLU A 142 12.50 -9.94 3.26
C GLU A 142 11.52 -8.85 2.87
N VAL A 143 11.15 -8.04 3.86
CA VAL A 143 10.34 -6.84 3.74
C VAL A 143 11.20 -5.73 3.13
N THR A 144 10.76 -5.23 1.98
CA THR A 144 11.44 -4.13 1.26
C THR A 144 10.92 -2.76 1.65
N ASP A 145 9.67 -2.69 2.11
CA ASP A 145 9.03 -1.49 2.65
C ASP A 145 8.51 -1.83 4.06
N PRO A 146 9.13 -1.29 5.13
CA PRO A 146 8.79 -1.66 6.50
C PRO A 146 7.44 -1.09 6.98
N VAL A 147 6.74 -0.29 6.16
CA VAL A 147 5.43 0.24 6.52
C VAL A 147 4.38 -0.87 6.47
N TRP A 148 3.70 -1.09 7.60
CA TRP A 148 2.54 -1.97 7.66
C TRP A 148 1.33 -1.28 7.04
N GLN A 149 0.65 -1.96 6.12
CA GLN A 149 -0.53 -1.45 5.43
C GLN A 149 -1.78 -2.17 5.93
N GLY A 150 -2.80 -1.41 6.31
CA GLY A 150 -4.12 -1.95 6.67
C GLY A 150 -4.82 -2.65 5.49
N GLU A 151 -5.72 -3.56 5.84
CA GLU A 151 -6.72 -4.09 4.92
C GLU A 151 -8.13 -3.86 5.47
N PRO A 152 -9.12 -3.50 4.62
CA PRO A 152 -9.07 -3.41 3.15
C PRO A 152 -8.36 -2.16 2.61
N GLU A 153 -8.19 -2.09 1.28
CA GLU A 153 -7.87 -0.82 0.62
C GLU A 153 -9.10 0.08 0.68
N GLN A 154 -8.88 1.32 1.11
CA GLN A 154 -9.89 2.34 1.12
C GLN A 154 -9.86 3.09 -0.21
N GLN A 155 -11.03 3.54 -0.67
CA GLN A 155 -11.14 4.30 -1.89
C GLN A 155 -12.21 5.36 -1.77
N VAL A 156 -11.92 6.53 -2.33
CA VAL A 156 -12.90 7.59 -2.52
C VAL A 156 -12.93 8.02 -3.99
N THR A 157 -14.11 8.36 -4.50
CA THR A 157 -14.28 8.80 -5.89
C THR A 157 -14.91 10.17 -5.94
N LEU A 158 -14.22 11.11 -6.57
CA LEU A 158 -14.56 12.52 -6.65
C LEU A 158 -15.06 12.86 -8.06
N PRO A 159 -16.23 13.51 -8.19
CA PRO A 159 -16.54 14.24 -9.42
C PRO A 159 -15.61 15.45 -9.54
N LEU A 160 -15.47 15.98 -10.74
CA LEU A 160 -14.76 17.24 -10.93
C LEU A 160 -15.45 18.33 -10.11
N ALA A 161 -14.70 19.07 -9.30
CA ALA A 161 -15.26 20.22 -8.61
C ALA A 161 -15.79 21.20 -9.66
N ARG A 162 -17.11 21.45 -9.67
CA ARG A 162 -17.67 22.56 -10.42
C ARG A 162 -17.18 23.82 -9.71
N GLY A 163 -16.33 24.60 -10.36
CA GLY A 163 -15.95 25.92 -9.84
C GLY A 163 -17.23 26.70 -9.55
N ASP A 164 -17.28 27.39 -8.42
CA ASP A 164 -18.42 28.21 -7.99
C ASP A 164 -18.63 29.47 -8.87
N ASP A 165 -18.06 29.49 -10.08
CA ASP A 165 -18.14 30.60 -11.04
C ASP A 165 -19.51 30.71 -11.75
N GLY A 166 -20.49 29.92 -11.32
CA GLY A 166 -21.88 30.02 -11.75
C GLY A 166 -22.64 31.07 -10.94
N GLY A 167 -22.41 32.35 -11.23
CA GLY A 167 -23.28 33.42 -10.72
C GLY A 167 -24.76 33.16 -11.10
N PHE A 168 -25.68 33.59 -10.24
CA PHE A 168 -27.12 33.57 -10.55
C PHE A 168 -27.43 34.64 -11.61
N THR A 169 -27.89 34.26 -12.81
CA THR A 169 -28.52 35.19 -13.76
C THR A 169 -30.00 35.39 -13.41
N ALA A 170 -30.38 36.66 -13.23
CA ALA A 170 -31.65 37.13 -12.66
C ALA A 170 -32.80 37.24 -13.72
N PRO A 171 -34.08 37.48 -13.33
CA PRO A 171 -34.55 37.90 -12.00
C PRO A 171 -34.95 36.72 -11.13
N VAL A 172 -34.25 36.55 -10.01
CA VAL A 172 -34.56 35.53 -9.02
C VAL A 172 -35.54 36.12 -7.98
N THR A 173 -36.67 35.47 -7.76
CA THR A 173 -37.68 35.90 -6.78
C THR A 173 -37.43 35.21 -5.44
N ALA A 174 -37.39 35.99 -4.35
CA ALA A 174 -37.18 35.50 -2.99
C ALA A 174 -38.37 34.66 -2.46
N PRO A 175 -38.16 33.77 -1.45
CA PRO A 175 -36.91 33.55 -0.73
C PRO A 175 -36.00 32.53 -1.43
N ILE A 176 -34.75 32.94 -1.69
CA ILE A 176 -33.71 32.06 -2.22
C ILE A 176 -33.04 31.38 -1.04
N THR A 177 -33.15 30.06 -0.96
CA THR A 177 -32.35 29.26 -0.04
C THR A 177 -31.26 28.57 -0.85
N THR A 178 -29.99 28.94 -0.63
CA THR A 178 -28.88 28.08 -1.03
C THR A 178 -28.93 26.87 -0.09
N GLY A 179 -29.32 25.70 -0.59
CA GLY A 179 -29.44 24.50 0.23
C GLY A 179 -28.23 24.34 1.16
N VAL A 180 -28.47 23.98 2.42
CA VAL A 180 -27.41 23.72 3.39
C VAL A 180 -26.49 22.64 2.81
N SER A 181 -25.23 22.99 2.52
CA SER A 181 -24.25 21.98 2.13
C SER A 181 -24.04 21.07 3.33
N ASN A 182 -24.45 19.81 3.24
CA ASN A 182 -24.17 18.83 4.28
C ASN A 182 -22.64 18.56 4.28
N PRO A 183 -21.88 18.97 5.30
CA PRO A 183 -20.43 18.77 5.33
C PRO A 183 -20.06 17.27 5.30
N VAL A 184 -20.99 16.41 5.75
CA VAL A 184 -20.84 14.94 5.78
C VAL A 184 -20.87 14.32 4.38
N GLU A 185 -21.44 15.01 3.39
CA GLU A 185 -21.50 14.56 1.98
C GLU A 185 -20.42 15.20 1.10
N ARG A 186 -19.35 15.77 1.67
CA ARG A 186 -18.19 16.14 0.87
C ARG A 186 -17.45 14.86 0.47
N PRO A 187 -17.43 14.47 -0.81
CA PRO A 187 -16.85 13.19 -1.21
C PRO A 187 -15.32 13.19 -1.06
N GLY A 188 -14.66 14.30 -0.69
CA GLY A 188 -13.20 14.47 -0.63
C GLY A 188 -12.48 13.85 0.56
N TRP A 189 -13.17 13.28 1.53
CA TRP A 189 -12.53 12.84 2.78
C TRP A 189 -11.78 11.52 2.63
N ALA A 190 -10.49 11.54 2.95
CA ALA A 190 -9.65 10.36 3.08
C ALA A 190 -9.17 10.24 4.54
N THR A 191 -9.46 9.13 5.20
CA THR A 191 -9.06 8.88 6.59
C THR A 191 -7.97 7.81 6.63
N ASN A 192 -6.81 8.19 7.14
CA ASN A 192 -5.73 7.27 7.48
C ASN A 192 -5.78 6.99 8.98
N ALA A 193 -6.24 5.79 9.36
CA ALA A 193 -6.33 5.34 10.75
C ALA A 193 -4.97 4.89 11.33
N GLY A 194 -3.90 4.97 10.54
CA GLY A 194 -2.54 4.64 10.96
C GLY A 194 -1.78 5.81 11.59
N ASP A 195 -0.58 5.52 12.08
CA ASP A 195 0.34 6.47 12.73
C ASP A 195 1.46 6.97 11.79
N LEU A 196 1.53 6.46 10.57
CA LEU A 196 2.43 6.94 9.52
C LEU A 196 1.65 7.56 8.35
N PRO A 197 2.25 8.47 7.57
CA PRO A 197 1.64 8.96 6.34
C PRO A 197 1.41 7.84 5.32
N ALA A 198 0.20 7.76 4.78
CA ALA A 198 -0.17 6.78 3.76
C ALA A 198 0.12 7.31 2.34
N TRP A 199 0.52 6.40 1.45
CA TRP A 199 0.84 6.69 0.06
C TRP A 199 -0.36 6.38 -0.85
N PRO A 200 -1.07 7.39 -1.40
CA PRO A 200 -2.21 7.15 -2.27
C PRO A 200 -1.80 6.72 -3.68
N SER A 201 -2.65 5.90 -4.30
CA SER A 201 -2.71 5.69 -5.74
C SER A 201 -3.89 6.46 -6.31
N LEU A 202 -3.70 7.17 -7.42
CA LEU A 202 -4.74 8.00 -8.04
C LEU A 202 -5.06 7.50 -9.45
N LYS A 203 -6.34 7.54 -9.81
CA LYS A 203 -6.80 7.22 -11.17
C LYS A 203 -7.80 8.26 -11.65
N ILE A 204 -7.52 8.86 -12.80
CA ILE A 204 -8.41 9.83 -13.45
C ILE A 204 -8.91 9.22 -14.75
N LYS A 205 -10.24 9.20 -14.93
CA LYS A 205 -10.86 8.87 -16.21
C LYS A 205 -11.22 10.17 -16.93
N GLY A 206 -10.73 10.34 -18.16
CA GLY A 206 -11.07 11.52 -18.98
C GLY A 206 -12.55 11.56 -19.39
N PRO A 207 -12.98 12.65 -20.06
CA PRO A 207 -12.15 13.73 -20.58
C PRO A 207 -11.82 14.80 -19.53
N VAL A 208 -10.58 15.29 -19.50
CA VAL A 208 -10.18 16.42 -18.65
C VAL A 208 -8.92 17.07 -19.19
N VAL A 209 -8.84 18.40 -19.10
CA VAL A 209 -7.67 19.22 -19.44
C VAL A 209 -7.04 19.75 -18.16
N ASN A 210 -5.71 19.67 -18.10
CA ASN A 210 -4.87 20.18 -17.01
C ASN A 210 -5.38 19.80 -15.60
N PRO A 211 -5.48 18.50 -15.28
CA PRO A 211 -5.94 18.08 -13.97
C PRO A 211 -4.95 18.50 -12.88
N ARG A 212 -5.49 19.05 -11.78
CA ARG A 212 -4.73 19.44 -10.59
C ARG A 212 -5.38 18.85 -9.35
N ILE A 213 -4.62 18.10 -8.56
CA ILE A 213 -5.05 17.40 -7.34
C ILE A 213 -4.24 17.94 -6.16
N TRP A 214 -4.86 18.13 -5.00
CA TRP A 214 -4.16 18.53 -3.78
C TRP A 214 -4.80 17.94 -2.52
N ILE A 215 -3.97 17.85 -1.47
CA ILE A 215 -4.41 17.52 -0.10
C ILE A 215 -4.39 18.82 0.70
N THR A 216 -5.53 19.19 1.29
CA THR A 216 -5.71 20.50 1.93
C THR A 216 -4.77 20.68 3.13
N GLU A 217 -4.61 19.63 3.93
CA GLU A 217 -3.89 19.64 5.20
C GLU A 217 -2.37 19.75 5.01
N THR A 218 -1.83 19.21 3.91
CA THR A 218 -0.40 19.25 3.61
C THR A 218 -0.02 20.32 2.59
N GLY A 219 -1.00 20.87 1.87
CA GLY A 219 -0.79 21.80 0.75
C GLY A 219 -0.07 21.17 -0.45
N ARG A 220 0.16 19.85 -0.44
CA ARG A 220 0.88 19.14 -1.51
C ARG A 220 -0.01 18.99 -2.72
N VAL A 221 0.58 19.18 -3.90
CA VAL A 221 -0.13 19.24 -5.17
C VAL A 221 0.46 18.26 -6.18
N LEU A 222 -0.39 17.76 -7.06
CA LEU A 222 -0.04 17.13 -8.33
C LEU A 222 -0.76 17.92 -9.42
N ASP A 223 0.00 18.63 -10.24
CA ASP A 223 -0.48 19.54 -11.27
C ASP A 223 0.09 19.09 -12.62
N LEU A 224 -0.78 18.71 -13.54
CA LEU A 224 -0.41 18.04 -14.79
C LEU A 224 -0.77 18.89 -16.01
N SER A 225 0.21 19.16 -16.87
CA SER A 225 0.00 19.82 -18.17
C SER A 225 -0.25 18.77 -19.26
N LEU A 226 -1.48 18.27 -19.34
CA LEU A 226 -1.90 17.30 -20.35
C LEU A 226 -3.41 17.35 -20.62
N VAL A 227 -3.82 16.66 -21.69
CA VAL A 227 -5.23 16.43 -22.05
C VAL A 227 -5.52 14.94 -22.04
N LEU A 228 -6.54 14.53 -21.31
CA LEU A 228 -7.13 13.19 -21.37
C LEU A 228 -8.41 13.25 -22.21
N GLY A 229 -8.53 12.39 -23.21
CA GLY A 229 -9.78 12.15 -23.93
C GLY A 229 -10.75 11.24 -23.17
N GLU A 230 -11.96 11.05 -23.70
CA GLU A 230 -13.04 10.27 -23.06
C GLU A 230 -12.67 8.81 -22.74
N ARG A 231 -11.74 8.24 -23.51
CA ARG A 231 -11.27 6.85 -23.35
C ARG A 231 -9.95 6.76 -22.60
N ASP A 232 -9.34 7.89 -22.26
CA ASP A 232 -8.05 7.91 -21.60
C ASP A 232 -8.21 7.71 -20.10
N THR A 233 -7.23 6.99 -19.54
CA THR A 233 -7.05 6.85 -18.11
C THR A 233 -5.65 7.30 -17.74
N LEU A 234 -5.57 8.17 -16.74
CA LEU A 234 -4.33 8.51 -16.06
C LEU A 234 -4.25 7.73 -14.76
N GLN A 235 -3.10 7.14 -14.47
CA GLN A 235 -2.80 6.47 -13.21
C GLN A 235 -1.54 7.10 -12.60
N ILE A 236 -1.57 7.36 -11.31
CA ILE A 236 -0.47 7.94 -10.54
C ILE A 236 -0.23 7.06 -9.33
N ASP A 237 1.03 6.72 -9.07
CA ASP A 237 1.44 6.01 -7.87
C ASP A 237 2.51 6.83 -7.14
N THR A 238 2.31 7.03 -5.84
CA THR A 238 3.17 7.86 -4.98
C THR A 238 4.09 7.02 -4.09
N ARG A 239 3.89 5.70 -4.06
CA ARG A 239 4.60 4.79 -3.16
C ARG A 239 6.11 4.76 -3.43
N PRO A 240 6.94 4.68 -2.39
CA PRO A 240 8.37 4.44 -2.53
C PRO A 240 8.65 3.22 -3.42
N GLY A 241 9.64 3.33 -4.32
CA GLY A 241 10.00 2.26 -5.24
C GLY A 241 9.08 2.11 -6.46
N THR A 242 7.86 2.67 -6.45
CA THR A 242 6.92 2.61 -7.58
C THR A 242 6.29 3.97 -7.88
N ARG A 243 7.11 5.03 -7.94
CA ARG A 243 6.62 6.37 -8.29
C ARG A 243 6.56 6.56 -9.79
N TRP A 244 5.36 6.74 -10.34
CA TRP A 244 5.16 6.91 -11.77
C TRP A 244 3.83 7.61 -12.08
N VAL A 245 3.74 8.11 -13.32
CA VAL A 245 2.51 8.63 -13.91
C VAL A 245 2.36 8.00 -15.29
N LEU A 246 1.25 7.28 -15.50
CA LEU A 246 0.96 6.57 -16.74
C LEU A 246 -0.34 7.04 -17.36
N ARG A 247 -0.34 7.32 -18.66
CA ARG A 247 -1.55 7.49 -19.49
C ARG A 247 -1.70 6.26 -20.37
N ASN A 248 -2.78 5.50 -20.16
CA ASN A 248 -3.04 4.24 -20.89
C ASN A 248 -1.82 3.28 -20.88
N GLY A 249 -1.05 3.26 -19.78
CA GLY A 249 0.18 2.47 -19.64
C GLY A 249 1.47 3.12 -20.13
N GLY A 250 1.40 4.24 -20.87
CA GLY A 250 2.59 5.00 -21.30
C GLY A 250 3.01 6.04 -20.28
N ASN A 251 4.32 6.18 -20.02
CA ASN A 251 4.84 7.16 -19.07
C ASN A 251 4.60 8.60 -19.55
N VAL A 252 4.00 9.42 -18.67
CA VAL A 252 3.76 10.86 -18.88
C VAL A 252 4.17 11.69 -17.67
N ALA A 253 5.15 11.22 -16.89
CA ALA A 253 5.63 11.94 -15.69
C ALA A 253 6.20 13.33 -16.02
N THR A 254 6.64 13.58 -17.26
CA THR A 254 7.07 14.91 -17.74
C THR A 254 5.94 15.94 -17.78
N ALA A 255 4.67 15.51 -17.70
CA ALA A 255 3.54 16.42 -17.61
C ALA A 255 3.39 17.04 -16.22
N LEU A 256 4.03 16.47 -15.18
CA LEU A 256 4.01 17.03 -13.83
C LEU A 256 4.76 18.36 -13.77
N SER A 257 4.16 19.35 -13.11
CA SER A 257 4.86 20.60 -12.80
C SER A 257 5.98 20.40 -11.77
N ALA A 258 6.89 21.37 -11.64
CA ALA A 258 7.97 21.31 -10.65
C ALA A 258 7.49 21.23 -9.19
N ALA A 259 6.29 21.72 -8.89
CA ALA A 259 5.68 21.63 -7.56
C ALA A 259 5.14 20.22 -7.25
N SER A 260 5.01 19.37 -8.27
CA SER A 260 4.33 18.07 -8.19
C SER A 260 5.25 16.95 -7.68
N ARG A 261 5.53 16.99 -6.38
CA ARG A 261 6.43 16.05 -5.71
C ARG A 261 5.70 14.77 -5.28
N LEU A 262 5.80 13.73 -6.11
CA LEU A 262 5.22 12.40 -5.82
C LEU A 262 5.73 11.80 -4.49
N ASP A 263 6.97 12.11 -4.12
CA ASP A 263 7.61 11.67 -2.88
C ASP A 263 7.15 12.43 -1.63
N LEU A 264 6.34 13.49 -1.80
CA LEU A 264 5.77 14.26 -0.70
C LEU A 264 4.24 14.22 -0.69
N PHE A 265 3.60 13.63 -1.70
CA PHE A 265 2.15 13.55 -1.81
C PHE A 265 1.62 12.37 -1.00
N GLN A 266 1.38 12.61 0.29
CA GLN A 266 0.96 11.61 1.27
C GLN A 266 -0.30 12.07 2.00
N ILE A 267 -1.12 11.10 2.42
CA ILE A 267 -2.26 11.32 3.33
C ILE A 267 -1.72 11.20 4.77
N PRO A 268 -1.63 12.31 5.54
CA PRO A 268 -1.17 12.25 6.92
C PRO A 268 -2.12 11.40 7.79
N PRO A 269 -1.67 10.93 8.97
CA PRO A 269 -2.56 10.35 9.97
C PRO A 269 -3.78 11.23 10.25
N GLY A 270 -4.94 10.60 10.41
CA GLY A 270 -6.23 11.27 10.58
C GLY A 270 -6.96 11.50 9.26
N THR A 271 -7.94 12.41 9.28
CA THR A 271 -8.78 12.74 8.12
C THR A 271 -8.21 13.92 7.35
N SER A 272 -8.11 13.78 6.03
CA SER A 272 -7.65 14.82 5.11
C SER A 272 -8.64 15.02 3.96
N GLU A 273 -8.78 16.26 3.49
CA GLU A 273 -9.59 16.57 2.31
C GLU A 273 -8.74 16.54 1.04
N VAL A 274 -9.00 15.56 0.18
CA VAL A 274 -8.49 15.52 -1.18
C VAL A 274 -9.42 16.30 -2.10
N ARG A 275 -8.84 17.23 -2.84
CA ARG A 275 -9.55 18.05 -3.83
C ARG A 275 -8.87 17.98 -5.17
N TRP A 276 -9.64 18.26 -6.22
CA TRP A 276 -9.10 18.34 -7.56
C TRP A 276 -9.93 19.25 -8.47
N THR A 277 -9.28 19.74 -9.52
CA THR A 277 -9.86 20.58 -10.57
C THR A 277 -9.25 20.24 -11.93
N GLY A 278 -9.78 20.84 -12.98
CA GLY A 278 -9.46 20.63 -14.38
C GLY A 278 -10.59 21.20 -15.25
N ALA A 279 -10.42 21.23 -16.56
CA ALA A 279 -11.50 21.59 -17.49
C ALA A 279 -12.10 20.32 -18.13
N ASP A 280 -13.38 20.08 -17.90
CA ASP A 280 -14.20 19.05 -18.54
C ASP A 280 -15.54 19.68 -18.96
N TYR A 281 -15.95 19.46 -20.22
CA TYR A 281 -17.20 19.96 -20.77
C TYR A 281 -18.36 18.94 -20.70
N THR A 282 -18.09 17.72 -20.23
CA THR A 282 -19.02 16.58 -20.23
C THR A 282 -19.50 16.20 -18.83
N ASN A 283 -18.80 16.65 -17.78
CA ASN A 283 -19.03 16.28 -16.37
C ASN A 283 -18.97 14.75 -16.10
N SER A 284 -18.28 14.02 -16.99
CA SER A 284 -18.15 12.56 -16.91
C SER A 284 -16.85 12.12 -16.24
N THR A 285 -15.91 13.05 -16.05
CA THR A 285 -14.61 12.75 -15.43
C THR A 285 -14.74 12.43 -13.94
N ARG A 286 -13.92 11.48 -13.46
CA ARG A 286 -13.87 11.07 -12.06
C ARG A 286 -12.42 10.87 -11.64
N LEU A 287 -12.08 11.32 -10.43
CA LEU A 287 -10.84 11.01 -9.74
C LEU A 287 -11.12 9.96 -8.67
N ALA A 288 -10.51 8.79 -8.80
CA ALA A 288 -10.44 7.79 -7.75
C ALA A 288 -9.11 7.96 -6.99
N VAL A 289 -9.18 7.98 -5.66
CA VAL A 289 -8.03 7.98 -4.76
C VAL A 289 -8.15 6.75 -3.88
N SER A 290 -7.14 5.88 -3.96
CA SER A 290 -7.08 4.65 -3.18
C SER A 290 -5.88 4.69 -2.24
N TRP A 291 -6.06 4.27 -1.00
CA TRP A 291 -4.99 4.20 0.00
C TRP A 291 -5.22 3.04 0.97
N ARG A 292 -4.17 2.74 1.74
CA ARG A 292 -4.25 1.85 2.90
C ARG A 292 -3.72 2.60 4.09
N ASP A 293 -4.33 2.38 5.25
CA ASP A 293 -3.83 2.93 6.50
C ASP A 293 -2.38 2.47 6.71
N ALA A 294 -1.50 3.40 7.10
CA ALA A 294 -0.08 3.15 7.21
C ALA A 294 0.36 3.14 8.66
N TYR A 295 0.94 2.02 9.10
CA TYR A 295 1.31 1.79 10.48
C TYR A 295 2.82 1.57 10.64
N THR A 296 3.38 2.03 11.77
CA THR A 296 4.74 1.71 12.20
C THR A 296 4.89 0.23 12.56
N ALA A 297 3.80 -0.41 12.99
CA ALA A 297 3.80 -1.78 13.48
C ALA A 297 2.48 -2.54 13.18
N LEU A 298 2.53 -3.86 13.39
CA LEU A 298 1.39 -4.78 13.31
C LEU A 298 0.29 -4.45 14.33
#